data_AF-A0A354IFU6-F1
#
_entry.id   AF-A0A354IFU6-F1
#
_cell.length_a   1.000
_cell.length_b   1.000
_cell.length_c   1.000
_cell.angle_alpha   90.00
_cell.angle_beta   90.00
_cell.angle_gamma   90.00
#
_symmetry.space_group_name_H-M   'P 1'
#
loop_
_entity.id
_entity.type
_entity.pdbx_description
1 polymer ?
#
loop_
_entity_poly.entity_id
_entity_poly.type
_entity_poly.pdbx_seq_one_letter_code
_entity_poly.pdbx_strand_id
1 'polypeptide(L)'
;MTGFLVGAVTGILSGFGIGGGSLLILWLTLFTGTAQYTAAGINLLYFLCCAPAALLSHLRHHLVKLRTALWCAAAGCVTAPLASMAAGAISSDWLRRLFGVLLLVLGVRELFGKTKR
;
A
#
# COMPACT_ATOMS: atom_id res chain seq x y z
N MET A 1 0.31 -19.15 -12.34
CA MET A 1 1.56 -18.54 -12.85
C MET A 1 1.50 -17.01 -12.92
N THR A 2 0.43 -16.40 -13.41
CA THR A 2 0.27 -14.94 -13.53
C THR A 2 0.37 -14.16 -12.21
N GLY A 3 -0.22 -14.67 -11.11
CA GLY A 3 -0.17 -13.99 -9.81
C GLY A 3 1.23 -13.79 -9.23
N PHE A 4 2.17 -14.71 -9.51
CA PHE A 4 3.55 -14.61 -9.04
C PHE A 4 4.34 -13.52 -9.78
N LEU A 5 4.15 -13.43 -11.10
CA LEU A 5 4.74 -12.38 -11.94
C LEU A 5 4.26 -10.99 -11.55
N VAL A 6 2.95 -10.83 -11.33
CA VAL A 6 2.38 -9.55 -10.89
C VAL A 6 2.89 -9.17 -9.51
N GLY A 7 2.91 -10.11 -8.56
CA GLY A 7 3.46 -9.87 -7.22
C GLY A 7 4.95 -9.48 -7.23
N ALA A 8 5.75 -10.10 -8.09
CA ALA A 8 7.17 -9.76 -8.26
C ALA A 8 7.36 -8.37 -8.88
N VAL A 9 6.61 -8.03 -9.93
CA VAL A 9 6.68 -6.72 -10.59
C VAL A 9 6.20 -5.60 -9.67
N THR A 10 5.05 -5.79 -8.99
CA THR A 10 4.60 -4.83 -7.98
C THR A 10 5.63 -4.74 -6.85
N GLY A 11 6.22 -5.87 -6.44
CA GLY A 11 7.39 -6.02 -5.54
C GLY A 11 8.47 -4.99 -5.79
N ILE A 12 9.01 -5.06 -7.00
CA ILE A 12 10.09 -4.19 -7.47
C ILE A 12 9.64 -2.72 -7.48
N LEU A 13 8.46 -2.42 -8.02
CA LEU A 13 7.87 -1.07 -8.04
C LEU A 13 7.69 -0.47 -6.63
N SER A 14 7.31 -1.29 -5.65
CA SER A 14 7.21 -0.85 -4.26
C SER A 14 8.58 -0.61 -3.64
N GLY A 15 9.59 -1.41 -3.99
CA GLY A 15 10.98 -1.17 -3.60
C GLY A 15 11.56 0.13 -4.15
N PHE A 16 11.11 0.57 -5.33
CA PHE A 16 11.42 1.88 -5.91
C PHE A 16 10.70 3.06 -5.24
N GLY A 17 9.83 2.80 -4.25
CA GLY A 17 9.09 3.85 -3.53
C GLY A 17 7.87 4.39 -4.29
N ILE A 18 7.54 3.81 -5.45
CA ILE A 18 6.40 4.23 -6.29
C ILE A 18 5.05 3.77 -5.69
N GLY A 19 5.06 2.83 -4.74
CA GLY A 19 3.87 2.36 -4.05
C GLY A 19 3.14 1.23 -4.80
N GLY A 20 3.80 0.07 -4.92
CA GLY A 20 3.25 -1.10 -5.61
C GLY A 20 1.99 -1.71 -4.97
N GLY A 21 1.66 -1.32 -3.73
CA GLY A 21 0.53 -1.87 -3.01
C GLY A 21 -0.85 -1.55 -3.61
N SER A 22 -1.02 -0.34 -4.14
CA SER A 22 -2.27 0.07 -4.81
C SER A 22 -2.54 -0.77 -6.07
N LEU A 23 -1.47 -1.08 -6.82
CA LEU A 23 -1.51 -1.96 -8.00
C LEU A 23 -1.85 -3.41 -7.60
N LEU A 24 -1.30 -3.90 -6.50
CA LEU A 24 -1.60 -5.24 -6.00
C LEU A 24 -3.07 -5.38 -5.59
N ILE A 25 -3.64 -4.38 -4.92
CA ILE A 25 -5.06 -4.36 -4.55
C ILE A 25 -5.95 -4.33 -5.79
N LEU A 26 -5.61 -3.52 -6.78
CA LEU A 26 -6.31 -3.47 -8.08
C LEU A 26 -6.30 -4.83 -8.78
N TRP A 27 -5.14 -5.50 -8.83
CA TRP A 27 -5.05 -6.85 -9.39
C TRP A 27 -5.93 -7.84 -8.62
N LEU A 28 -5.85 -7.83 -7.29
CA LEU A 28 -6.60 -8.76 -6.44
C LEU A 28 -8.12 -8.59 -6.55
N THR A 29 -8.60 -7.36 -6.72
CA THR A 29 -10.03 -7.06 -6.85
C THR A 29 -10.56 -7.21 -8.26
N LEU A 30 -9.80 -6.80 -9.29
CA LEU A 30 -10.27 -6.85 -10.69
C LEU A 30 -10.08 -8.23 -11.32
N PHE A 31 -8.98 -8.93 -11.04
CA PHE A 31 -8.67 -10.21 -11.68
C PHE A 31 -9.09 -11.42 -10.86
N THR A 32 -8.95 -11.39 -9.54
CA THR A 32 -9.31 -12.52 -8.66
C THR A 32 -10.66 -12.36 -7.97
N GLY A 33 -11.35 -11.22 -8.13
CA GLY A 33 -12.67 -10.99 -7.53
C GLY A 33 -12.68 -11.03 -5.99
N THR A 34 -11.51 -10.90 -5.36
CA THR A 34 -11.38 -11.02 -3.91
C THR A 34 -12.05 -9.84 -3.22
N ALA A 35 -12.67 -10.10 -2.06
CA ALA A 35 -13.26 -9.05 -1.26
C ALA A 35 -12.19 -8.01 -0.88
N GLN A 36 -12.55 -6.73 -0.93
CA GLN A 36 -11.63 -5.62 -0.69
C GLN A 36 -10.91 -5.71 0.66
N TYR A 37 -11.61 -6.21 1.67
CA TYR A 37 -11.05 -6.44 3.00
C TYR A 37 -9.90 -7.47 2.97
N THR A 38 -10.10 -8.57 2.25
CA THR A 38 -9.07 -9.60 2.06
C THR A 38 -7.90 -9.08 1.21
N ALA A 39 -8.19 -8.33 0.15
CA ALA A 39 -7.16 -7.71 -0.70
C ALA A 39 -6.27 -6.73 0.11
N ALA A 40 -6.87 -5.93 0.99
CA ALA A 40 -6.13 -5.05 1.91
C ALA A 40 -5.24 -5.85 2.89
N GLY A 41 -5.73 -6.97 3.42
CA GLY A 41 -4.94 -7.87 4.27
C GLY A 41 -3.72 -8.47 3.55
N ILE A 42 -3.92 -8.95 2.31
CA ILE A 42 -2.82 -9.44 1.46
C ILE A 42 -1.82 -8.32 1.17
N ASN A 43 -2.31 -7.10 0.93
CA ASN A 43 -1.46 -5.94 0.70
C ASN A 43 -0.61 -5.57 1.91
N LEU A 44 -1.16 -5.67 3.13
CA LEU A 44 -0.42 -5.47 4.36
C LEU A 44 0.70 -6.49 4.53
N LEU A 45 0.43 -7.77 4.26
CA LEU A 45 1.44 -8.84 4.28
C LEU A 45 2.54 -8.58 3.26
N TYR A 46 2.17 -8.15 2.07
CA TYR A 46 3.10 -7.77 1.01
C TYR A 46 3.99 -6.59 1.42
N PHE A 47 3.41 -5.55 2.04
CA PHE A 47 4.18 -4.44 2.59
C PHE A 47 5.09 -4.90 3.73
N LEU A 48 4.65 -5.80 4.58
CA LEU A 48 5.46 -6.35 5.66
C LEU A 48 6.70 -7.10 5.12
N CYS A 49 6.58 -7.82 4.01
CA CYS A 49 7.72 -8.45 3.33
C CYS A 49 8.62 -7.43 2.61
N CYS A 50 8.06 -6.38 2.01
CA CYS A 50 8.85 -5.35 1.30
C CYS A 50 9.53 -4.35 2.25
N ALA A 51 8.93 -4.05 3.40
CA ALA A 51 9.42 -3.10 4.39
C ALA A 51 10.86 -3.37 4.86
N PRO A 52 11.27 -4.61 5.24
CA PRO A 52 12.65 -4.87 5.64
C PRO A 52 13.64 -4.67 4.48
N ALA A 53 13.27 -5.04 3.25
CA ALA A 53 14.11 -4.82 2.07
C ALA A 53 14.29 -3.32 1.78
N ALA A 54 13.21 -2.55 1.87
CA ALA A 54 13.25 -1.10 1.71
C ALA A 54 14.03 -0.42 2.85
N LEU A 55 13.86 -0.89 4.10
CA LEU A 55 14.57 -0.38 5.28
C LEU A 55 16.08 -0.65 5.18
N LEU A 56 16.48 -1.86 4.78
CA LEU A 56 17.89 -2.19 4.54
C LEU A 56 18.50 -1.29 3.47
N SER A 57 17.79 -1.03 2.37
CA SER A 57 18.23 -0.11 1.32
C SER A 57 18.35 1.33 1.85
N HIS A 58 17.37 1.82 2.63
CA HIS A 58 17.39 3.17 3.20
C HIS A 58 18.47 3.36 4.28
N LEU A 59 18.71 2.34 5.11
CA LEU A 59 19.76 2.35 6.12
C LEU A 59 21.15 2.40 5.48
N ARG A 60 21.36 1.70 4.37
CA ARG A 60 22.62 1.71 3.60
C ARG A 60 22.97 3.09 3.04
N HIS A 61 21.97 3.93 2.76
CA HIS A 61 22.18 5.28 2.23
C HIS A 61 22.22 6.39 3.30
N HIS A 62 22.25 6.07 4.60
CA HIS A 62 22.33 7.04 5.72
C HIS A 62 21.25 8.15 5.75
N LEU A 63 20.16 7.99 5.00
CA LEU A 63 19.05 8.96 4.92
C LEU A 63 18.01 8.79 6.05
N VAL A 64 18.18 7.80 6.93
CA VAL A 64 17.20 7.48 7.97
C VAL A 64 17.47 8.30 9.22
N LYS A 65 16.67 9.35 9.44
CA LYS A 65 16.53 9.96 10.76
C LYS A 65 15.74 9.00 11.65
N LEU A 66 16.45 8.14 12.37
CA LEU A 66 15.87 7.14 13.31
C LEU A 66 14.83 7.76 14.25
N ARG A 67 15.04 9.01 14.67
CA ARG A 67 14.09 9.77 15.51
C ARG A 67 12.74 9.98 14.84
N THR A 68 12.73 10.35 13.56
CA THR A 68 11.49 10.58 12.79
C THR A 68 10.82 9.25 12.46
N ALA A 69 11.60 8.22 12.10
CA ALA A 69 11.10 6.88 11.87
C ALA A 69 10.44 6.28 13.12
N LEU A 70 11.03 6.47 14.31
CA LEU A 70 10.46 6.04 15.59
C LEU A 70 9.15 6.76 15.92
N TRP A 71 9.06 8.08 15.70
CA TRP A 71 7.82 8.81 15.89
C TRP A 71 6.72 8.36 14.92
N CYS A 72 7.04 8.15 13.65
CA CYS A 72 6.10 7.60 12.67
C CYS A 72 5.68 6.17 13.02
N ALA A 73 6.61 5.32 13.48
CA ALA A 73 6.31 3.97 13.91
C ALA A 73 5.42 3.95 15.16
N ALA A 74 5.69 4.82 16.14
CA ALA A 74 4.87 4.95 17.34
C ALA A 74 3.46 5.45 17.00
N ALA A 75 3.34 6.50 16.20
CA ALA A 75 2.05 6.99 15.72
C ALA A 75 1.29 5.90 14.95
N GLY A 76 1.98 5.22 14.02
CA GLY A 76 1.44 4.11 13.25
C GLY A 76 0.96 2.96 14.12
N CYS A 77 1.72 2.57 15.14
CA CYS A 77 1.38 1.48 16.05
C CYS A 77 0.11 1.78 16.86
N VAL A 78 -0.13 3.05 17.22
CA VAL A 78 -1.36 3.47 17.90
C VAL A 78 -2.54 3.58 16.93
N THR A 79 -2.32 4.12 15.73
CA THR A 79 -3.41 4.35 14.76
C THR A 79 -3.82 3.11 13.97
N ALA A 80 -2.91 2.15 13.74
CA ALA A 80 -3.17 0.95 12.95
C ALA A 80 -4.24 0.01 13.54
N PRO A 81 -4.24 -0.31 14.86
CA PRO A 81 -5.31 -1.14 15.44
C PRO A 81 -6.65 -0.40 15.42
N LEU A 82 -6.68 0.91 15.71
CA LEU A 82 -7.89 1.72 15.63
C LEU A 82 -8.46 1.76 14.21
N ALA A 83 -7.60 1.94 13.21
CA ALA A 83 -7.99 1.94 11.80
C ALA A 83 -8.46 0.55 11.34
N SER A 84 -7.81 -0.53 11.78
CA SER A 84 -8.23 -1.90 11.46
C SER A 84 -9.60 -2.24 12.06
N MET A 85 -9.85 -1.83 13.30
CA MET A 85 -11.16 -2.03 13.95
C MET A 85 -12.26 -1.22 13.25
N ALA A 86 -11.98 0.03 12.89
CA ALA A 86 -12.91 0.86 12.12
C ALA A 86 -13.18 0.30 10.72
N ALA A 87 -12.15 -0.24 10.05
CA ALA A 87 -12.27 -0.86 8.74
C ALA A 87 -13.07 -2.18 8.79
N GLY A 88 -12.95 -2.95 9.88
CA GLY A 88 -13.74 -4.17 10.10
C GLY A 88 -15.23 -3.91 10.34
N ALA A 89 -15.59 -2.72 10.83
CA ALA A 89 -16.98 -2.31 11.02
C ALA A 89 -17.65 -1.83 9.71
N ILE A 90 -16.87 -1.56 8.66
CA ILE A 90 -17.37 -1.10 7.35
C ILE A 90 -17.62 -2.31 6.45
N SER A 91 -18.83 -2.42 5.89
CA SER A 91 -19.16 -3.49 4.94
C SER A 91 -18.25 -3.45 3.71
N SER A 92 -17.89 -4.62 3.18
CA SER A 92 -16.94 -4.77 2.06
C SER A 92 -17.34 -3.99 0.80
N ASP A 93 -18.63 -3.80 0.53
CA ASP A 93 -19.14 -3.01 -0.60
C ASP A 93 -18.81 -1.51 -0.48
N TRP A 94 -18.98 -0.94 0.70
CA TRP A 94 -18.60 0.46 0.97
C TRP A 94 -17.09 0.66 0.87
N LEU A 95 -16.30 -0.30 1.38
CA LEU A 95 -14.85 -0.24 1.29
C LEU A 95 -14.36 -0.29 -0.16
N ARG A 96 -14.99 -1.12 -1.00
CA ARG A 96 -14.69 -1.21 -2.44
C ARG A 96 -15.02 0.08 -3.18
N ARG A 97 -16.17 0.69 -2.90
CA ARG A 97 -16.57 1.98 -3.52
C ARG A 97 -15.64 3.11 -3.11
N LEU A 98 -15.34 3.24 -1.82
CA LEU A 98 -14.49 4.32 -1.31
C LEU A 98 -13.06 4.22 -1.88
N PHE A 99 -12.51 3.02 -1.96
CA PHE A 99 -11.19 2.81 -2.56
C PHE A 99 -11.20 3.05 -4.07
N GLY A 100 -12.26 2.65 -4.78
CA GLY A 100 -12.44 2.95 -6.20
C GLY A 100 -12.45 4.46 -6.48
N VAL A 101 -13.16 5.23 -5.65
CA VAL A 101 -13.15 6.71 -5.74
C VAL A 101 -11.76 7.26 -5.44
N LEU A 102 -11.08 6.77 -4.40
CA LEU A 102 -9.71 7.16 -4.08
C LEU A 102 -8.76 6.94 -5.24
N LEU A 103 -8.85 5.78 -5.92
CA LEU A 103 -8.04 5.47 -7.09
C LEU A 103 -8.36 6.34 -8.29
N LEU A 104 -9.64 6.66 -8.53
CA LEU A 104 -10.03 7.61 -9.56
C LEU A 104 -9.45 9.00 -9.28
N VAL A 105 -9.56 9.48 -8.04
CA VAL A 105 -8.99 10.77 -7.62
C VAL A 105 -7.47 10.75 -7.76
N LEU A 106 -6.80 9.67 -7.35
CA LEU A 106 -5.35 9.54 -7.45
C LEU A 106 -4.92 9.48 -8.92
N GLY A 107 -5.62 8.72 -9.76
CA GLY A 107 -5.36 8.63 -11.20
C GLY A 107 -5.54 9.97 -11.90
N VAL A 108 -6.62 10.70 -11.59
CA VAL A 108 -6.84 12.08 -12.08
C VAL A 108 -5.73 13.01 -11.56
N ARG A 109 -5.37 12.93 -10.29
CA ARG A 109 -4.28 13.74 -9.72
C ARG A 109 -2.93 13.44 -10.34
N GLU A 110 -2.61 12.20 -10.70
CA GLU A 110 -1.35 11.86 -11.36
C GLU A 110 -1.36 12.27 -12.84
N LEU A 111 -2.49 12.12 -13.53
CA LEU A 111 -2.64 12.55 -14.94
C LEU A 111 -2.61 14.07 -15.11
N PHE A 112 -3.19 14.81 -14.16
CA PHE A 112 -3.30 16.28 -14.21
C PHE A 112 -2.32 16.99 -13.26
N GLY A 113 -1.63 16.25 -12.40
CA GLY A 113 -0.61 16.73 -11.49
C GLY A 113 0.62 17.08 -12.28
N LYS A 114 0.75 18.37 -12.60
CA LYS A 114 1.94 18.93 -13.25
C LYS A 114 3.19 18.39 -12.56
N THR A 115 3.96 17.56 -13.28
CA THR A 115 5.33 17.19 -12.95
C THR A 115 6.11 18.49 -12.75
N LYS A 116 6.25 18.93 -11.50
CA LYS A 116 7.12 20.03 -11.17
C LYS A 116 8.53 19.43 -11.16
N ARG A 117 9.16 19.58 -12.33
CA ARG A 117 10.54 19.20 -12.62
C ARG A 117 11.51 19.86 -11.65
#